data_AF-A0A2P5YLW7-F1
#
_entry.id   AF-A0A2P5YLW7-F1
#
_cell.length_a   1.000
_cell.length_b   1.000
_cell.length_c   1.000
_cell.angle_alpha   90.00
_cell.angle_beta   90.00
_cell.angle_gamma   90.00
#
_symmetry.space_group_name_H-M   'P 1'
#
loop_
_entity.id
_entity.type
_entity.pdbx_description
1 polymer ?
#
loop_
_entity_poly.entity_id
_entity_poly.type
_entity_poly.pdbx_seq_one_letter_code
_entity_poly.pdbx_strand_id
1 'polypeptide(L)'
;MAGLRAIGYDFDYDEYHSYVHGRLPYDNLKPDPQLRSLLLTLPLRKILFTNADKVHAAKALIKLGLEDCFQGIICFETLNPTHKNTVSDDEDDIEFLGSAVATTDVPSSPEIFDIIGHFAELKPGPSATLLPKTPIVCKPQESAIELALKIAKINPQRTLFFDDSVRNIQAGKCVDLHTVLVGTSQRPKGADYALESIHNIKQALPELWETDMKSEVSYSGQVTVETPVTA
;
A
#
# COMPACT_ATOMS: atom_id res chain seq x y z
N MET A 1 4.23 -15.04 0.30
CA MET A 1 5.59 -14.83 0.87
C MET A 1 5.57 -14.55 2.38
N ALA A 2 5.05 -13.41 2.85
CA ALA A 2 5.09 -13.00 4.27
C ALA A 2 4.64 -14.08 5.28
N GLY A 3 3.54 -14.78 5.00
CA GLY A 3 3.07 -15.88 5.84
C GLY A 3 4.00 -17.09 5.87
N LEU A 4 4.68 -17.42 4.77
CA LEU A 4 5.67 -18.51 4.73
C LEU A 4 6.89 -18.18 5.61
N ARG A 5 7.35 -16.93 5.57
CA ARG A 5 8.42 -16.45 6.45
C ARG A 5 8.01 -16.45 7.92
N ALA A 6 6.76 -16.09 8.21
CA ALA A 6 6.23 -16.08 9.57
C ALA A 6 6.31 -17.46 10.23
N ILE A 7 6.05 -18.53 9.46
CA ILE A 7 6.05 -19.89 9.97
C ILE A 7 7.41 -20.59 9.87
N GLY A 8 8.49 -19.87 9.57
CA GLY A 8 9.86 -20.40 9.65
C GLY A 8 10.44 -20.94 8.34
N TYR A 9 9.76 -20.83 7.19
CA TYR A 9 10.40 -21.19 5.91
C TYR A 9 11.48 -20.19 5.55
N ASP A 10 12.70 -20.70 5.34
CA ASP A 10 13.83 -19.92 4.85
C ASP A 10 14.02 -20.11 3.35
N PHE A 11 14.04 -19.01 2.59
CA PHE A 11 14.21 -19.01 1.13
C PHE A 11 14.66 -17.62 0.66
N ASP A 12 15.36 -17.59 -0.47
CA ASP A 12 15.81 -16.34 -1.09
C ASP A 12 14.62 -15.59 -1.74
N TYR A 13 14.51 -14.29 -1.45
CA TYR A 13 13.40 -13.47 -1.92
C TYR A 13 13.45 -13.24 -3.43
N ASP A 14 14.64 -13.07 -4.00
CA ASP A 14 14.83 -12.81 -5.43
C ASP A 14 14.49 -14.07 -6.23
N GLU A 15 14.90 -15.24 -5.76
CA GLU A 15 14.52 -16.51 -6.37
C GLU A 15 13.00 -16.73 -6.35
N TYR A 16 12.35 -16.48 -5.20
CA TYR A 16 10.90 -16.57 -5.10
C TYR A 16 10.18 -15.61 -6.05
N HIS A 17 10.59 -14.34 -6.08
CA HIS A 17 9.99 -13.34 -6.96
C HIS A 17 10.21 -13.67 -8.44
N SER A 18 11.42 -14.08 -8.82
CA SER A 18 11.72 -14.54 -10.17
C SER A 18 10.84 -15.72 -10.59
N TYR A 19 10.65 -16.70 -9.70
CA TYR A 19 9.80 -17.85 -9.97
C TYR A 19 8.32 -17.46 -10.11
N VAL A 20 7.78 -16.71 -9.14
CA VAL A 20 6.34 -16.38 -9.10
C VAL A 20 6.00 -15.35 -10.17
N HIS A 21 6.69 -14.21 -10.18
CA HIS A 21 6.38 -13.10 -11.08
C HIS A 21 7.01 -13.24 -12.46
N GLY A 22 8.08 -14.02 -12.63
CA GLY A 22 8.68 -14.30 -13.94
C GLY A 22 7.79 -15.19 -14.82
N ARG A 23 6.82 -15.91 -14.24
CA ARG A 23 5.90 -16.82 -14.97
C ARG A 23 4.52 -16.23 -15.22
N LEU A 24 4.27 -15.00 -14.79
CA LEU A 24 2.97 -14.37 -15.00
C LEU A 24 2.74 -14.04 -16.49
N PRO A 25 1.51 -14.22 -17.01
CA PRO A 25 1.18 -13.99 -18.41
C PRO A 25 0.99 -12.49 -18.70
N TYR A 26 2.09 -11.72 -18.75
CA TYR A 26 2.04 -10.27 -19.00
C TYR A 26 1.47 -9.88 -20.37
N ASP A 27 1.35 -10.80 -21.31
CA ASP A 27 0.75 -10.54 -22.62
C ASP A 27 -0.78 -10.37 -22.55
N ASN A 28 -1.39 -10.76 -21.43
CA ASN A 28 -2.80 -10.47 -21.16
C ASN A 28 -3.02 -9.01 -20.77
N LEU A 29 -1.98 -8.30 -20.30
CA LEU A 29 -2.05 -6.87 -20.01
C LEU A 29 -1.90 -6.09 -21.31
N LYS A 30 -2.86 -5.20 -21.55
CA LYS A 30 -2.88 -4.30 -22.70
C LYS A 30 -2.64 -2.87 -22.23
N PRO A 31 -2.05 -2.01 -23.07
CA PRO A 31 -1.96 -0.59 -22.77
C PRO A 31 -3.33 0.00 -22.43
N ASP A 32 -3.35 0.94 -21.50
CA ASP A 32 -4.55 1.65 -21.07
C ASP A 32 -4.41 3.16 -21.31
N PRO A 33 -4.71 3.64 -22.54
CA PRO A 33 -4.61 5.05 -22.88
C PRO A 33 -5.56 5.95 -22.07
N GLN A 34 -6.70 5.40 -21.63
CA GLN A 34 -7.69 6.16 -20.86
C GLN A 34 -7.16 6.43 -19.46
N LEU A 35 -6.65 5.41 -18.78
CA LEU A 35 -6.00 5.56 -17.49
C LEU A 35 -4.73 6.42 -17.60
N ARG A 36 -3.93 6.25 -18.65
CA ARG A 36 -2.74 7.10 -18.89
C ARG A 36 -3.13 8.57 -18.98
N SER A 37 -4.11 8.91 -19.80
CA SER A 37 -4.60 10.29 -19.94
C SER A 37 -5.12 10.85 -18.61
N LEU A 38 -5.89 10.04 -17.87
CA LEU A 38 -6.40 10.41 -16.56
C LEU A 38 -5.26 10.72 -15.58
N LEU A 39 -4.27 9.83 -15.47
CA LEU A 39 -3.12 10.01 -14.60
C LEU A 39 -2.27 11.21 -15.02
N LEU A 40 -2.06 11.47 -16.32
CA LEU A 40 -1.30 12.64 -16.77
C LEU A 40 -2.00 13.96 -16.48
N THR A 41 -3.33 14.00 -16.57
CA THR A 41 -4.08 15.25 -16.30
C THR A 41 -4.21 15.57 -14.82
N LEU A 42 -4.07 14.60 -13.93
CA LEU A 42 -4.18 14.79 -12.48
C LEU A 42 -2.97 15.62 -11.95
N PRO A 43 -3.16 16.87 -11.48
CA PRO A 43 -2.06 17.78 -11.11
C PRO A 43 -1.47 17.49 -9.72
N LEU A 44 -1.35 16.22 -9.35
CA LEU A 44 -0.84 15.78 -8.05
C LEU A 44 0.37 14.86 -8.21
N ARG A 45 1.26 14.90 -7.22
CA ARG A 45 2.36 13.95 -7.07
C ARG A 45 1.79 12.54 -6.87
N LYS A 46 2.25 11.58 -7.67
CA LYS A 46 1.81 10.17 -7.59
C LYS A 46 3.00 9.27 -7.26
N ILE A 47 2.80 8.37 -6.31
CA ILE A 47 3.76 7.33 -5.93
C ILE A 47 3.05 5.98 -6.03
N LEU A 48 3.68 5.00 -6.65
CA LEU A 48 3.17 3.64 -6.69
C LEU A 48 3.60 2.92 -5.41
N PHE A 49 2.66 2.31 -4.69
CA PHE A 49 2.95 1.53 -3.49
C PHE A 49 2.42 0.10 -3.61
N THR A 50 3.32 -0.87 -3.76
CA THR A 50 3.00 -2.28 -4.05
C THR A 50 3.72 -3.26 -3.12
N ASN A 51 3.09 -4.41 -2.86
CA ASN A 51 3.71 -5.53 -2.15
C ASN A 51 4.58 -6.42 -3.08
N ALA A 52 4.58 -6.15 -4.39
CA ALA A 52 5.39 -6.87 -5.35
C ALA A 52 6.83 -6.33 -5.41
N ASP A 53 7.71 -7.06 -6.07
CA ASP A 53 9.08 -6.61 -6.36
C ASP A 53 9.12 -5.56 -7.47
N LYS A 54 10.26 -4.88 -7.57
CA LYS A 54 10.49 -3.81 -8.52
C LYS A 54 10.39 -4.27 -9.98
N VAL A 55 10.86 -5.48 -10.30
CA VAL A 55 10.84 -6.02 -11.67
C VAL A 55 9.40 -6.27 -12.11
N HIS A 56 8.58 -6.85 -11.25
CA HIS A 56 7.16 -7.03 -11.52
C HIS A 56 6.44 -5.70 -11.73
N ALA A 57 6.64 -4.74 -10.82
CA ALA A 57 6.01 -3.42 -10.90
C ALA A 57 6.37 -2.70 -12.21
N ALA A 58 7.65 -2.69 -12.59
CA ALA A 58 8.11 -2.07 -13.83
C ALA A 58 7.51 -2.74 -15.07
N LYS A 59 7.46 -4.08 -15.12
CA LYS A 59 6.85 -4.82 -16.24
C LYS A 59 5.37 -4.49 -16.41
N ALA A 60 4.62 -4.43 -15.30
CA ALA A 60 3.21 -4.08 -15.34
C ALA A 60 2.99 -2.65 -15.85
N LEU A 61 3.76 -1.68 -15.36
CA LEU A 61 3.68 -0.28 -15.81
C LEU A 61 3.96 -0.14 -17.31
N ILE A 62 5.02 -0.78 -17.83
CA ILE A 62 5.38 -0.73 -19.25
C ILE A 62 4.27 -1.35 -20.11
N LYS A 63 3.71 -2.49 -19.70
CA LYS A 63 2.62 -3.15 -20.45
C LYS A 63 1.33 -2.33 -20.46
N LEU A 64 1.05 -1.59 -19.39
CA LEU A 64 -0.08 -0.67 -19.30
C LEU A 64 0.19 0.69 -19.97
N GLY A 65 1.45 1.02 -20.28
CA GLY A 65 1.87 2.31 -20.81
C GLY A 65 1.79 3.43 -19.76
N LEU A 66 2.21 3.16 -18.53
CA LEU A 66 2.10 4.05 -17.36
C LEU A 66 3.47 4.35 -16.68
N GLU A 67 4.57 3.97 -17.32
CA GLU A 67 5.93 4.01 -16.76
C GLU A 67 6.41 5.40 -16.33
N ASP A 68 5.88 6.47 -16.91
CA ASP A 68 6.22 7.87 -16.65
C ASP A 68 5.17 8.61 -15.81
N CYS A 69 4.11 7.94 -15.37
CA CYS A 69 3.00 8.55 -14.64
C CYS A 69 3.26 8.68 -13.13
N PHE A 70 4.30 8.04 -12.60
CA PHE A 70 4.62 7.97 -11.17
C PHE A 70 6.03 8.53 -10.91
N GLN A 71 6.17 9.35 -9.88
CA GLN A 71 7.47 9.94 -9.51
C GLN A 71 8.39 8.92 -8.80
N GLY A 72 7.80 7.88 -8.20
CA GLY A 72 8.54 6.86 -7.48
C GLY A 72 7.71 5.60 -7.26
N ILE A 73 8.41 4.51 -6.97
CA ILE A 73 7.84 3.21 -6.67
C ILE A 73 8.37 2.77 -5.30
N ILE A 74 7.44 2.53 -4.37
CA ILE A 74 7.70 1.85 -3.11
C ILE A 74 7.24 0.41 -3.29
N CYS A 75 8.19 -0.50 -3.26
CA CYS A 75 7.99 -1.92 -3.54
C CYS A 75 8.63 -2.78 -2.44
N PHE A 76 8.61 -4.10 -2.61
CA PHE A 76 9.14 -5.05 -1.64
C PHE A 76 10.57 -4.68 -1.20
N GLU A 77 11.48 -4.43 -2.14
CA GLU A 77 12.89 -4.12 -1.88
C GLU A 77 13.06 -2.78 -1.16
N THR A 78 12.16 -1.83 -1.41
CA THR A 78 12.16 -0.52 -0.72
C THR A 78 11.83 -0.66 0.77
N LEU A 79 10.94 -1.58 1.12
CA LEU A 79 10.53 -1.82 2.51
C LEU A 79 11.35 -2.89 3.22
N ASN A 80 11.99 -3.80 2.46
CA ASN A 80 12.72 -4.94 2.98
C ASN A 80 14.14 -4.96 2.38
N PRO A 81 14.99 -3.95 2.68
CA PRO A 81 16.36 -3.94 2.19
C PRO A 81 17.11 -5.16 2.73
N THR A 82 17.54 -6.04 1.84
CA THR A 82 18.47 -7.11 2.18
C THR A 82 19.88 -6.53 2.10
N HIS A 83 20.74 -6.81 3.10
CA HIS A 83 22.14 -6.40 3.11
C HIS A 83 22.98 -7.14 2.03
N LYS A 84 22.55 -7.14 0.77
CA LYS A 84 23.26 -7.74 -0.36
C LYS A 84 23.78 -6.72 -1.39
N ASN A 85 23.80 -5.42 -1.04
CA ASN A 85 24.52 -4.39 -1.82
C ASN A 85 25.44 -3.57 -0.91
N THR A 86 26.49 -4.18 -0.36
CA THR A 86 27.72 -3.43 -0.04
C THR A 86 28.56 -3.35 -1.31
N VAL A 87 28.30 -2.36 -2.16
CA VAL A 87 29.29 -1.43 -2.75
C VAL A 87 28.52 -0.26 -3.36
N SER A 88 28.30 0.79 -2.58
CA SER A 88 28.41 2.17 -3.08
C SER A 88 28.55 3.08 -1.88
N ASP A 89 29.73 3.68 -1.78
CA ASP A 89 30.03 4.80 -0.89
C ASP A 89 28.95 5.87 -1.04
N ASP A 90 28.24 6.17 0.05
CA ASP A 90 27.81 7.52 0.44
C ASP A 90 27.02 7.39 1.76
N GLU A 91 27.54 8.04 2.80
CA GLU A 91 26.94 8.14 4.13
C GLU A 91 25.61 8.89 4.06
N ASP A 92 24.51 8.23 4.44
CA ASP A 92 23.33 8.88 4.99
C ASP A 92 22.62 7.88 5.91
N ASP A 93 22.94 7.98 7.19
CA ASP A 93 22.43 7.13 8.27
C ASP A 93 20.91 7.27 8.42
N ILE A 94 20.16 6.27 7.96
CA ILE A 94 18.83 5.99 8.49
C ILE A 94 18.98 4.94 9.58
N GLU A 95 19.04 5.41 10.83
CA GLU A 95 19.03 4.53 12.01
C GLU A 95 17.83 3.56 11.96
N PHE A 96 18.17 2.28 11.96
CA PHE A 96 17.25 1.15 11.92
C PHE A 96 16.66 0.92 13.33
N LEU A 97 15.42 1.36 13.53
CA LEU A 97 14.62 1.04 14.71
C LEU A 97 14.05 -0.40 14.59
N GLY A 98 14.91 -1.40 14.71
CA GLY A 98 14.51 -2.81 14.62
C GLY A 98 15.46 -3.84 15.24
N SER A 99 16.66 -3.46 15.69
CA SER A 99 17.61 -4.39 16.29
C SER A 99 17.81 -4.13 17.78
N ALA A 100 16.92 -4.71 18.59
CA ALA A 100 17.17 -5.11 19.97
C ALA A 100 16.26 -6.33 20.19
N VAL A 101 16.71 -7.56 20.44
CA VAL A 101 17.87 -8.08 21.16
C VAL A 101 18.17 -9.47 20.56
N ALA A 102 19.39 -9.68 20.02
CA ALA A 102 19.89 -11.03 19.75
C ALA A 102 20.74 -11.45 20.95
N THR A 103 20.10 -11.98 21.99
CA THR A 103 20.78 -12.80 22.99
C THR A 103 20.92 -14.21 22.43
N THR A 104 22.17 -14.65 22.42
CA THR A 104 22.65 -16.02 22.25
C THR A 104 21.65 -17.08 22.73
N ASP A 105 21.12 -17.86 21.78
CA ASP A 105 20.93 -19.30 21.86
C ASP A 105 20.41 -19.75 20.48
N VAL A 106 21.22 -20.49 19.73
CA VAL A 106 20.81 -21.14 18.49
C VAL A 106 20.46 -22.58 18.83
N PRO A 107 19.17 -22.97 18.90
CA PRO A 107 18.82 -24.37 18.78
C PRO A 107 18.87 -24.77 17.30
N SER A 108 19.26 -26.01 17.09
CA SER A 108 19.29 -26.75 15.84
C SER A 108 17.99 -26.64 15.02
N SER A 109 18.12 -26.32 13.73
CA SER A 109 17.10 -26.27 12.67
C SER A 109 15.94 -25.27 12.88
N PRO A 110 15.55 -24.48 11.85
CA PRO A 110 14.35 -23.65 11.94
C PRO A 110 13.14 -24.60 11.96
N GLU A 111 12.59 -24.88 13.14
CA GLU A 111 11.36 -25.63 13.27
C GLU A 111 10.22 -24.84 12.59
N ILE A 112 9.66 -25.40 11.53
CA ILE A 112 8.50 -24.83 10.85
C ILE A 112 7.33 -24.84 11.84
N PHE A 113 6.69 -23.69 12.02
CA PHE A 113 5.54 -23.56 12.91
C PHE A 113 4.38 -24.45 12.42
N ASP A 114 3.94 -25.39 13.27
CA ASP A 114 2.83 -26.28 12.97
C ASP A 114 1.49 -25.54 13.10
N ILE A 115 1.08 -24.92 11.99
CA ILE A 115 -0.23 -24.27 11.86
C ILE A 115 -1.36 -25.27 12.17
N ILE A 116 -1.25 -26.52 11.70
CA ILE A 116 -2.35 -27.49 11.80
C ILE A 116 -2.55 -27.89 13.25
N GLY A 117 -1.48 -28.23 13.97
CA GLY A 117 -1.51 -28.49 15.41
C GLY A 117 -2.04 -27.29 16.19
N HIS A 118 -1.58 -26.09 15.86
CA HIS A 118 -2.04 -24.85 16.51
C HIS A 118 -3.56 -24.64 16.41
N PHE A 119 -4.16 -24.85 15.23
CA PHE A 119 -5.62 -24.75 15.05
C PHE A 119 -6.39 -25.97 15.59
N ALA A 120 -5.77 -27.14 15.68
CA ALA A 120 -6.38 -28.32 16.29
C ALA A 120 -6.47 -28.21 17.83
N GLU A 121 -5.55 -27.50 18.46
CA GLU A 121 -5.45 -27.32 19.92
C GLU A 121 -6.15 -26.06 20.45
N LEU A 122 -6.64 -25.20 19.56
CA LEU A 122 -7.35 -23.96 19.89
C LEU A 122 -8.65 -24.26 20.68
N LYS A 123 -8.55 -24.24 22.01
CA LYS A 123 -9.72 -24.25 22.89
C LYS A 123 -10.46 -22.91 22.76
N PRO A 124 -11.81 -22.91 22.67
CA PRO A 124 -12.57 -21.66 22.64
C PRO A 124 -12.43 -20.95 23.99
N GLY A 125 -11.57 -19.95 24.05
CA GLY A 125 -11.27 -19.15 25.24
C GLY A 125 -10.53 -17.86 24.87
N PRO A 126 -10.45 -16.87 25.78
CA PRO A 126 -10.01 -15.50 25.47
C PRO A 126 -8.50 -15.34 25.21
N SER A 127 -7.74 -16.43 25.20
CA SER A 127 -6.31 -16.44 24.92
C SER A 127 -6.05 -17.25 23.65
N ALA A 128 -6.47 -16.72 22.50
CA ALA A 128 -6.02 -17.23 21.22
C ALA A 128 -4.50 -17.02 21.14
N THR A 129 -3.75 -18.11 21.11
CA THR A 129 -2.29 -18.08 20.94
C THR A 129 -1.97 -17.34 19.62
N LEU A 130 -1.15 -16.30 19.71
CA LEU A 130 -0.82 -15.46 18.56
C LEU A 130 -0.01 -16.24 17.52
N LEU A 131 -0.39 -16.10 16.23
CA LEU A 131 0.44 -16.57 15.13
C LEU A 131 1.81 -15.85 15.14
N PRO A 132 2.88 -16.52 14.70
CA PRO A 132 4.20 -15.91 14.64
C PRO A 132 4.19 -14.68 13.73
N LYS A 133 4.95 -13.65 14.14
CA LYS A 133 5.06 -12.41 13.36
C LYS A 133 5.99 -12.63 12.17
N THR A 134 5.60 -12.11 11.01
CA THR A 134 6.45 -12.13 9.83
C THR A 134 7.58 -11.10 9.95
N PRO A 135 8.81 -11.41 9.52
CA PRO A 135 9.86 -10.41 9.37
C PRO A 135 9.67 -9.53 8.11
N ILE A 136 8.74 -9.87 7.22
CA ILE A 136 8.47 -9.09 6.00
C ILE A 136 7.57 -7.90 6.33
N VAL A 137 8.05 -6.72 5.97
CA VAL A 137 7.32 -5.46 6.03
C VAL A 137 6.52 -5.28 4.74
N CYS A 138 5.19 -5.37 4.83
CA CYS A 138 4.32 -5.18 3.68
C CYS A 138 2.89 -4.78 4.09
N LYS A 139 2.09 -4.25 3.17
CA LYS A 139 0.66 -4.01 3.40
C LYS A 139 -0.03 -5.35 3.76
N PRO A 140 -1.00 -5.39 4.68
CA PRO A 140 -1.71 -4.28 5.34
C PRO A 140 -1.10 -3.82 6.68
N GLN A 141 0.19 -4.07 6.96
CA GLN A 141 0.77 -3.60 8.21
C GLN A 141 0.80 -2.06 8.24
N GLU A 142 0.29 -1.43 9.30
CA GLU A 142 0.33 0.03 9.48
C GLU A 142 1.76 0.56 9.41
N SER A 143 2.70 -0.13 10.06
CA SER A 143 4.13 0.18 10.01
C SER A 143 4.73 0.18 8.61
N ALA A 144 4.24 -0.66 7.69
CA ALA A 144 4.67 -0.66 6.30
C ALA A 144 4.21 0.59 5.56
N ILE A 145 3.00 1.09 5.86
CA ILE A 145 2.46 2.32 5.29
C ILE A 145 3.17 3.53 5.88
N GLU A 146 3.41 3.57 7.19
CA GLU A 146 4.19 4.62 7.85
C GLU A 146 5.61 4.72 7.28
N LEU A 147 6.28 3.58 7.09
CA LEU A 147 7.60 3.54 6.46
C LEU A 147 7.56 4.05 5.02
N ALA A 148 6.54 3.67 4.24
CA ALA A 148 6.35 4.17 2.89
C ALA A 148 6.17 5.71 2.85
N LEU A 149 5.36 6.26 3.77
CA LEU A 149 5.16 7.70 3.90
C LEU A 149 6.45 8.43 4.29
N LYS A 150 7.23 7.86 5.21
CA LYS A 150 8.53 8.38 5.63
C LYS A 150 9.52 8.41 4.47
N ILE A 151 9.68 7.30 3.75
CA ILE A 151 10.59 7.18 2.59
C ILE A 151 10.20 8.19 1.49
N ALA A 152 8.91 8.33 1.19
CA ALA A 152 8.45 9.26 0.17
C ALA A 152 8.37 10.73 0.64
N LYS A 153 8.57 11.01 1.92
CA LYS A 153 8.40 12.34 2.53
C LYS A 153 7.00 12.91 2.25
N ILE A 154 5.97 12.13 2.56
CA ILE A 154 4.56 12.44 2.29
C ILE A 154 3.81 12.69 3.60
N ASN A 155 2.94 13.72 3.62
CA ASN A 155 2.04 13.97 4.75
C ASN A 155 0.76 13.12 4.59
N PRO A 156 0.43 12.22 5.54
CA PRO A 156 -0.75 11.35 5.44
C PRO A 156 -2.06 12.12 5.28
N GLN A 157 -2.25 13.19 6.06
CA GLN A 157 -3.49 13.99 6.08
C GLN A 157 -3.74 14.78 4.80
N ARG A 158 -2.78 14.81 3.86
CA ARG A 158 -2.92 15.45 2.55
C ARG A 158 -2.77 14.45 1.40
N THR A 159 -2.95 13.16 1.68
CA THR A 159 -2.66 12.09 0.72
C THR A 159 -3.87 11.17 0.55
N LEU A 160 -4.20 10.92 -0.72
CA LEU A 160 -5.16 9.90 -1.12
C LEU A 160 -4.44 8.57 -1.35
N PHE A 161 -5.00 7.50 -0.79
CA PHE A 161 -4.51 6.14 -0.91
C PHE A 161 -5.54 5.26 -1.62
N PHE A 162 -5.16 4.78 -2.81
CA PHE A 162 -5.98 3.90 -3.65
C PHE A 162 -5.48 2.47 -3.54
N ASP A 163 -6.37 1.53 -3.21
CA ASP A 163 -6.06 0.10 -3.12
C ASP A 163 -7.35 -0.72 -3.31
N ASP A 164 -7.25 -1.95 -3.82
CA ASP A 164 -8.38 -2.87 -4.00
C ASP A 164 -8.61 -3.78 -2.78
N SER A 165 -7.63 -3.86 -1.87
CA SER A 165 -7.75 -4.63 -0.64
C SER A 165 -8.37 -3.81 0.48
N VAL A 166 -9.53 -4.26 0.98
CA VAL A 166 -10.19 -3.69 2.16
C VAL A 166 -9.25 -3.62 3.37
N ARG A 167 -8.38 -4.62 3.56
CA ARG A 167 -7.42 -4.63 4.68
C ARG A 167 -6.37 -3.53 4.52
N ASN A 168 -5.89 -3.30 3.30
CA ASN A 168 -4.92 -2.24 3.02
C ASN A 168 -5.58 -0.87 3.24
N ILE A 169 -6.82 -0.69 2.77
CA ILE A 169 -7.60 0.53 2.96
C ILE A 169 -7.84 0.83 4.45
N GLN A 170 -8.20 -0.17 5.25
CA GLN A 170 -8.39 0.01 6.68
C GLN A 170 -7.09 0.41 7.38
N ALA A 171 -5.97 -0.24 7.06
CA ALA A 171 -4.66 0.12 7.60
C ALA A 171 -4.24 1.54 7.18
N GLY A 172 -4.48 1.92 5.92
CA GLY A 172 -4.24 3.27 5.43
C GLY A 172 -5.06 4.31 6.22
N LYS A 173 -6.31 3.97 6.56
CA LYS A 173 -7.16 4.84 7.36
C LYS A 173 -6.66 5.00 8.80
N CYS A 174 -6.10 3.96 9.40
CA CYS A 174 -5.50 4.02 10.74
C CYS A 174 -4.28 4.94 10.80
N VAL A 175 -3.59 5.17 9.67
CA VAL A 175 -2.42 6.07 9.57
C VAL A 175 -2.78 7.44 8.97
N ASP A 176 -4.04 7.86 9.13
CA ASP A 176 -4.58 9.16 8.72
C ASP A 176 -4.58 9.46 7.21
N LEU A 177 -4.48 8.46 6.35
CA LEU A 177 -4.67 8.65 4.91
C LEU A 177 -6.15 8.85 4.57
N HIS A 178 -6.41 9.63 3.52
CA HIS A 178 -7.70 9.60 2.86
C HIS A 178 -7.75 8.38 1.94
N THR A 179 -8.75 7.51 2.09
CA THR A 179 -8.70 6.19 1.45
C THR A 179 -9.79 5.97 0.41
N VAL A 180 -9.42 5.37 -0.72
CA VAL A 180 -10.30 5.07 -1.84
C VAL A 180 -10.19 3.58 -2.18
N LEU A 181 -11.23 2.82 -1.85
CA LEU A 181 -11.33 1.43 -2.28
C LEU A 181 -11.68 1.36 -3.77
N VAL A 182 -10.95 0.56 -4.54
CA VAL A 182 -11.21 0.40 -5.99
C VAL A 182 -11.70 -1.02 -6.30
N GLY A 183 -12.62 -1.16 -7.25
CA GLY A 183 -13.19 -2.43 -7.69
C GLY A 183 -14.62 -2.70 -7.19
N THR A 184 -15.22 -1.78 -6.43
CA THR A 184 -16.58 -1.92 -5.91
C THR A 184 -17.22 -0.56 -5.62
N SER A 185 -18.54 -0.47 -5.78
CA SER A 185 -19.35 0.68 -5.33
C SER A 185 -19.71 0.60 -3.84
N GLN A 186 -19.52 -0.57 -3.22
CA GLN A 186 -19.83 -0.78 -1.80
C GLN A 186 -18.69 -0.25 -0.93
N ARG A 187 -18.95 0.86 -0.23
CA ARG A 187 -17.98 1.45 0.68
C ARG A 187 -17.94 0.71 2.03
N PRO A 188 -16.85 -0.01 2.37
CA PRO A 188 -16.75 -0.68 3.66
C PRO A 188 -16.52 0.33 4.79
N LYS A 189 -16.77 -0.11 6.02
CA LYS A 189 -16.36 0.64 7.21
C LYS A 189 -14.83 0.79 7.24
N GLY A 190 -14.36 2.03 7.29
CA GLY A 190 -12.93 2.37 7.26
C GLY A 190 -12.40 2.84 5.90
N ALA A 191 -13.25 2.95 4.87
CA ALA A 191 -12.91 3.64 3.62
C ALA A 191 -13.60 5.01 3.54
N ASP A 192 -12.91 6.04 3.03
CA ASP A 192 -13.54 7.35 2.78
C ASP A 192 -14.41 7.32 1.53
N TYR A 193 -13.89 6.69 0.46
CA TYR A 193 -14.55 6.54 -0.84
C TYR A 193 -14.47 5.10 -1.35
N ALA A 194 -15.35 4.77 -2.29
CA ALA A 194 -15.31 3.52 -3.04
C ALA A 194 -15.65 3.78 -4.52
N LEU A 195 -14.87 3.19 -5.43
CA LEU A 195 -15.01 3.32 -6.87
C LEU A 195 -15.09 1.94 -7.51
N GLU A 196 -16.02 1.74 -8.45
CA GLU A 196 -16.06 0.49 -9.23
C GLU A 196 -14.84 0.35 -10.14
N SER A 197 -14.37 1.46 -10.70
CA SER A 197 -13.16 1.50 -11.52
C SER A 197 -12.29 2.70 -11.19
N ILE A 198 -10.97 2.52 -11.31
CA ILE A 198 -9.99 3.61 -11.24
C ILE A 198 -10.26 4.70 -12.30
N HIS A 199 -10.95 4.36 -13.39
CA HIS A 199 -11.33 5.32 -14.42
C HIS A 199 -12.35 6.36 -13.95
N ASN A 200 -13.06 6.09 -12.86
CA ASN A 200 -14.10 6.97 -12.34
C ASN A 200 -13.56 8.07 -11.40
N ILE A 201 -12.24 8.15 -11.15
CA ILE A 201 -11.66 9.11 -10.19
C ILE A 201 -12.12 10.54 -10.51
N LYS A 202 -12.03 10.98 -11.77
CA LYS A 202 -12.40 12.36 -12.13
C LYS A 202 -13.88 12.67 -11.92
N GLN A 203 -14.76 11.69 -12.05
CA GLN A 203 -16.19 11.86 -11.80
C GLN A 203 -16.49 11.89 -10.30
N ALA A 204 -15.79 11.06 -9.52
CA ALA A 204 -16.04 10.91 -8.10
C ALA A 204 -15.34 11.96 -7.24
N LEU A 205 -14.18 12.44 -7.67
CA LEU A 205 -13.30 13.39 -6.99
C LEU A 205 -12.84 14.49 -7.98
N PRO A 206 -13.77 15.26 -8.58
CA PRO A 206 -13.44 16.30 -9.56
C PRO A 206 -12.51 17.39 -8.99
N GLU A 207 -12.61 17.66 -7.69
CA GLU A 207 -11.83 18.65 -6.96
C GLU A 207 -10.31 18.42 -7.04
N LEU A 208 -9.86 17.19 -7.34
CA LEU A 208 -8.43 16.90 -7.51
C LEU A 208 -7.81 17.57 -8.75
N TRP A 209 -8.63 18.00 -9.70
CA TRP A 209 -8.21 18.76 -10.88
C TRP A 209 -8.40 20.27 -10.71
N GLU A 210 -9.07 20.70 -9.64
CA GLU A 210 -9.31 22.10 -9.32
C GLU A 210 -8.17 22.59 -8.42
N THR A 211 -6.99 22.85 -8.99
CA THR A 211 -5.92 23.54 -8.27
C THR A 211 -6.37 24.96 -7.95
N ASP A 212 -6.46 25.30 -6.66
CA ASP A 212 -6.99 26.56 -6.11
C ASP A 212 -6.58 27.82 -6.91
N MET A 213 -7.57 28.39 -7.60
CA MET A 213 -7.73 29.83 -7.82
C MET A 213 -8.51 30.47 -6.66
N LYS A 214 -8.42 29.91 -5.44
CA LYS A 214 -9.15 30.36 -4.25
C LYS A 214 -8.25 30.49 -3.01
N SER A 215 -7.17 31.24 -3.14
CA SER A 215 -6.68 32.02 -2.00
C SER A 215 -7.48 33.33 -1.96
N GLU A 216 -8.22 33.53 -0.88
CA GLU A 216 -9.02 34.72 -0.50
C GLU A 216 -10.44 34.85 -1.06
N VAL A 217 -11.42 34.24 -0.38
CA VAL A 217 -12.72 34.90 -0.14
C VAL A 217 -13.12 34.61 1.31
N SER A 218 -13.12 35.65 2.13
CA SER A 218 -13.69 35.62 3.47
C SER A 218 -15.17 35.24 3.40
N TYR A 219 -15.60 34.30 4.24
CA TYR A 219 -17.02 34.09 4.50
C TYR A 219 -17.63 35.37 5.11
N SER A 220 -18.25 36.22 4.28
CA SER A 220 -19.28 37.16 4.72
C SER A 220 -20.62 36.42 4.73
N GLY A 221 -21.20 36.26 5.91
CA GLY A 221 -22.43 35.50 6.09
C GLY A 221 -23.64 36.10 5.39
N GLN A 222 -24.53 35.21 4.93
CA GLN A 222 -25.96 35.46 4.93
C GLN A 222 -26.70 34.13 4.78
N VAL A 223 -27.40 33.72 5.84
CA VAL A 223 -28.39 32.65 5.81
C VAL A 223 -29.73 33.30 5.51
N THR A 224 -30.31 33.01 4.35
CA THR A 224 -31.68 33.42 3.98
C THR A 224 -32.61 32.22 3.95
N VAL A 225 -33.33 32.10 5.07
CA VAL A 225 -34.75 31.75 5.29
C VAL A 225 -35.49 30.99 4.17
N GLU A 226 -35.99 29.81 4.55
CA GLU A 226 -36.91 28.94 3.82
C GLU A 226 -38.30 29.57 3.59
N THR A 227 -38.93 29.25 2.45
CA THR A 227 -40.34 29.58 2.17
C THR A 227 -41.13 28.28 1.98
N PRO A 228 -42.27 28.06 2.68
CA PRO A 228 -43.13 26.92 2.42
C PRO A 228 -44.12 27.21 1.29
N VAL A 229 -44.34 26.23 0.41
CA VAL A 229 -45.36 26.23 -0.64
C VAL A 229 -46.57 25.44 -0.15
N THR A 230 -47.76 26.04 -0.22
CA THR A 230 -49.04 25.35 -0.01
C THR A 230 -49.76 25.25 -1.36
N ALA A 231 -50.32 24.07 -1.66
CA ALA A 231 -51.25 23.85 -2.77
C ALA A 231 -52.69 24.00 -2.32
#